data_AF-A0A1C0A6Z4-F1
#
_entry.id   AF-A0A1C0A6Z4-F1
#
_cell.length_a   1.000
_cell.length_b   1.000
_cell.length_c   1.000
_cell.angle_alpha   90.00
_cell.angle_beta   90.00
_cell.angle_gamma   90.00
#
_symmetry.space_group_name_H-M   'P 1'
#
loop_
_entity.id
_entity.type
_entity.pdbx_description
1 polymer ?
#
loop_
_entity_poly.entity_id
_entity_poly.type
_entity_poly.pdbx_seq_one_letter_code
_entity_poly.pdbx_strand_id
1 'polypeptide(L)'
;MKLEWSKEILGKDFKYPDSFLKVIELNLVDFDLWYIMDNEQVQTRMKGLKKRYPNRSLIPFARRDDNDDIACFEIDKGERVQIIHDFASKGYEQRKEFNDFWEWLQSAIKEMIEYNK
;
A
#
# COMPACT_ATOMS: atom_id res chain seq x y z
N MET A 1 -11.86 1.82 10.78
CA MET A 1 -10.47 2.28 11.00
C MET A 1 -10.39 3.81 10.81
N LYS A 2 -9.73 4.57 11.69
CA LYS A 2 -9.51 6.03 11.49
C LYS A 2 -8.13 6.27 10.87
N LEU A 3 -8.09 6.89 9.70
CA LEU A 3 -6.84 7.24 9.01
C LEU A 3 -6.23 8.52 9.62
N GLU A 4 -5.54 8.44 10.74
CA GLU A 4 -5.01 9.61 11.49
C GLU A 4 -3.62 10.09 11.01
N TRP A 5 -3.14 9.55 9.90
CA TRP A 5 -1.75 9.63 9.42
C TRP A 5 -1.40 10.84 8.56
N SER A 6 -2.42 11.58 8.12
CA SER A 6 -2.28 12.49 6.98
C SER A 6 -1.56 13.80 7.29
N LYS A 7 -1.38 14.15 8.57
CA LYS A 7 -0.89 15.49 8.93
C LYS A 7 0.59 15.57 9.31
N GLU A 8 1.17 14.51 9.87
CA GLU A 8 2.54 14.58 10.40
C GLU A 8 3.63 14.08 9.45
N ILE A 9 3.32 13.23 8.46
CA ILE A 9 4.35 12.59 7.62
C ILE A 9 4.24 12.94 6.14
N LEU A 10 3.03 13.28 5.70
CA LEU A 10 2.79 13.77 4.36
C LEU A 10 3.09 15.26 4.38
N GLY A 11 4.20 15.67 3.76
CA GLY A 11 4.34 17.05 3.30
C GLY A 11 3.02 17.47 2.64
N LYS A 12 2.58 18.71 2.90
CA LYS A 12 1.19 19.20 2.93
C LYS A 12 0.18 18.83 1.82
N ASP A 13 0.49 18.02 0.81
CA ASP A 13 -0.35 17.89 -0.39
C ASP A 13 -0.73 16.47 -0.84
N PHE A 14 -0.33 15.39 -0.13
CA PHE A 14 -0.85 14.06 -0.49
C PHE A 14 -2.27 13.85 0.03
N LYS A 15 -3.16 13.43 -0.88
CA LYS A 15 -4.50 12.97 -0.56
C LYS A 15 -4.63 11.51 -0.96
N TYR A 16 -5.20 10.71 -0.08
CA TYR A 16 -5.60 9.36 -0.45
C TYR A 16 -6.64 9.42 -1.57
N PRO A 17 -6.60 8.51 -2.55
CA PRO A 17 -7.64 8.41 -3.56
C PRO A 17 -9.01 8.14 -2.93
N ASP A 18 -10.07 8.73 -3.49
CA ASP A 18 -11.45 8.52 -3.02
C ASP A 18 -11.85 7.04 -3.04
N SER A 19 -11.29 6.27 -4.00
CA SER A 19 -11.44 4.83 -4.13
C SER A 19 -10.93 4.06 -2.90
N PHE A 20 -9.75 4.42 -2.41
CA PHE A 20 -9.19 3.86 -1.17
C PHE A 20 -10.06 4.23 0.04
N LEU A 21 -10.41 5.52 0.15
CA LEU A 21 -11.25 6.00 1.25
C LEU A 21 -12.61 5.27 1.31
N LYS A 22 -13.20 4.96 0.15
CA LYS A 22 -14.45 4.22 0.07
C LYS A 22 -14.32 2.80 0.63
N VAL A 23 -13.22 2.10 0.34
CA VAL A 23 -12.95 0.75 0.88
C VAL A 23 -12.76 0.79 2.38
N ILE A 24 -12.07 1.81 2.90
CA ILE A 24 -11.92 1.99 4.36
C ILE A 24 -13.26 2.29 5.04
N GLU A 25 -14.10 3.13 4.43
CA GLU A 25 -15.45 3.44 4.90
C GLU A 25 -16.31 2.17 5.02
N LEU A 26 -16.20 1.26 4.05
CA LEU A 26 -16.91 -0.03 4.03
C LEU A 26 -16.26 -1.11 4.91
N ASN A 27 -15.14 -0.81 5.57
CA ASN A 27 -14.38 -1.75 6.39
C ASN A 27 -13.94 -3.02 5.63
N LEU A 28 -13.62 -2.87 4.34
CA LEU A 28 -13.09 -3.94 3.50
C LEU A 28 -11.56 -3.95 3.63
N VAL A 29 -11.04 -4.70 4.60
CA VAL A 29 -9.63 -4.61 5.03
C VAL A 29 -8.86 -5.93 4.99
N ASP A 30 -9.56 -7.04 4.78
CA ASP A 30 -9.01 -8.40 4.77
C ASP A 30 -9.43 -9.10 3.48
N PHE A 31 -8.44 -9.49 2.68
CA PHE A 31 -8.60 -10.18 1.41
C PHE A 31 -7.82 -11.52 1.40
N ASP A 32 -7.62 -12.14 2.57
CA ASP A 32 -6.92 -13.42 2.83
C ASP A 32 -5.42 -13.43 2.50
N LEU A 33 -5.01 -12.95 1.33
CA LEU A 33 -3.60 -12.77 0.97
C LEU A 33 -3.11 -11.34 1.22
N TRP A 34 -4.00 -10.37 1.02
CA TRP A 34 -3.71 -8.95 1.18
C TRP A 34 -4.50 -8.36 2.33
N TYR A 35 -3.83 -7.55 3.16
CA TYR A 35 -4.41 -6.92 4.33
C TYR A 35 -4.13 -5.43 4.31
N ILE A 36 -5.18 -4.62 4.43
CA ILE A 36 -5.02 -3.18 4.66
C ILE A 36 -4.40 -2.99 6.03
N MET A 37 -3.30 -2.25 6.09
CA MET A 37 -2.53 -2.05 7.32
C MET A 37 -3.18 -1.02 8.24
N ASP A 38 -3.09 -1.29 9.53
CA ASP A 38 -3.54 -0.39 10.59
C ASP A 38 -2.53 0.73 10.93
N ASN A 39 -2.97 1.58 11.89
CA ASN A 39 -2.30 2.74 12.52
C ASN A 39 -0.88 2.52 13.05
N GLU A 40 -0.52 1.32 13.42
CA GLU A 40 0.81 1.02 13.91
C GLU A 40 1.69 0.43 12.80
N GLN A 41 1.07 -0.39 11.95
CA GLN A 41 1.73 -1.10 10.86
C GLN A 41 2.28 -0.15 9.79
N VAL A 42 1.47 0.79 9.25
CA VAL A 42 1.99 1.74 8.25
C VAL A 42 3.09 2.63 8.84
N GLN A 43 3.05 2.97 10.14
CA GLN A 43 4.03 3.88 10.77
C GLN A 43 5.39 3.19 10.81
N THR A 44 5.37 1.96 11.31
CA THR A 44 6.54 1.10 11.41
C THR A 44 7.12 0.84 10.01
N ARG A 45 6.25 0.54 9.04
CA ARG A 45 6.66 0.26 7.66
C ARG A 45 7.27 1.48 6.98
N MET A 46 6.66 2.66 7.11
CA MET A 46 7.20 3.92 6.57
C MET A 46 8.61 4.23 7.08
N LYS A 47 8.85 4.07 8.39
CA LYS A 47 10.19 4.26 8.97
C LYS A 47 11.23 3.30 8.36
N GLY A 48 10.83 2.05 8.11
CA GLY A 48 11.67 1.05 7.46
C GLY A 48 11.97 1.39 6.00
N LEU A 49 10.92 1.71 5.23
CA LEU A 49 11.01 2.07 3.82
C LEU A 49 11.89 3.30 3.62
N LYS A 50 11.78 4.33 4.47
CA LYS A 50 12.61 5.52 4.34
C LYS A 50 14.10 5.24 4.54
N LYS A 51 14.45 4.25 5.37
CA LYS A 51 15.84 3.79 5.55
C LYS A 51 16.34 2.98 4.36
N ARG A 52 15.52 2.06 3.83
CA ARG A 52 15.90 1.15 2.72
C ARG A 52 15.90 1.84 1.36
N TYR A 53 14.89 2.69 1.12
CA TYR A 53 14.63 3.35 -0.16
C TYR A 53 14.54 4.87 0.05
N PRO A 54 15.63 5.55 0.49
CA PRO A 54 15.58 6.96 0.89
C PRO A 54 15.16 7.93 -0.23
N ASN A 55 15.33 7.51 -1.49
CA ASN A 55 15.00 8.26 -2.70
C ASN A 55 13.55 8.08 -3.16
N ARG A 56 12.77 7.24 -2.47
CA ARG A 56 11.35 7.04 -2.76
C ARG A 56 10.52 7.62 -1.63
N SER A 57 9.34 8.10 -2.00
CA SER A 57 8.37 8.71 -1.07
C SER A 57 7.13 7.82 -1.02
N LEU A 58 7.31 6.63 -0.45
CA LEU A 58 6.32 5.55 -0.41
C LEU A 58 5.42 5.67 0.81
N ILE A 59 4.13 5.49 0.59
CA ILE A 59 3.08 5.47 1.61
C ILE A 59 2.42 4.09 1.52
N PRO A 60 2.88 3.12 2.33
CA PRO A 60 2.34 1.77 2.29
C PRO A 60 0.92 1.77 2.87
N PHE A 61 0.02 0.99 2.27
CA PHE A 61 -1.37 0.88 2.73
C PHE A 61 -1.84 -0.57 2.86
N ALA A 62 -1.23 -1.52 2.14
CA ALA A 62 -1.51 -2.94 2.30
C ALA A 62 -0.22 -3.77 2.38
N ARG A 63 -0.28 -4.88 3.11
CA ARG A 63 0.76 -5.91 3.15
C ARG A 63 0.21 -7.21 2.59
N ARG A 64 1.09 -8.02 2.02
CA ARG A 64 0.82 -9.41 1.73
C ARG A 64 1.26 -10.28 2.92
N ASP A 65 0.67 -11.46 3.08
CA ASP A 65 0.96 -12.34 4.24
C ASP A 65 1.99 -13.44 3.94
N ASP A 66 2.04 -13.93 2.70
CA ASP A 66 2.92 -15.02 2.26
C ASP A 66 4.34 -14.56 1.87
N ASN A 67 4.59 -13.24 1.78
CA ASN A 67 5.88 -12.66 1.42
C ASN A 67 6.01 -11.19 1.90
N ASP A 68 7.15 -10.56 1.61
CA ASP A 68 7.44 -9.17 1.97
C ASP A 68 6.85 -8.12 1.00
N ASP A 69 5.93 -8.50 0.09
CA ASP A 69 5.30 -7.53 -0.80
C ASP A 69 4.34 -6.61 -0.05
N ILE A 70 4.41 -5.34 -0.40
CA ILE A 70 3.51 -4.30 0.09
C ILE A 70 2.98 -3.45 -1.05
N ALA A 71 1.75 -3.00 -0.91
CA ALA A 71 1.14 -2.03 -1.81
C ALA A 71 1.30 -0.63 -1.24
N CYS A 72 1.82 0.29 -2.05
CA CYS A 72 2.09 1.67 -1.67
C CYS A 72 1.45 2.65 -2.65
N PHE A 73 1.03 3.80 -2.15
CA PHE A 73 1.03 5.03 -2.94
C PHE A 73 2.43 5.62 -2.96
N GLU A 74 2.74 6.44 -3.96
CA GLU A 74 4.02 7.13 -4.05
C GLU A 74 3.80 8.59 -4.43
N ILE A 75 4.44 9.51 -3.69
CA ILE A 75 4.39 10.94 -4.00
C ILE A 75 4.89 11.16 -5.44
N ASP A 76 4.25 12.10 -6.14
CA ASP A 76 4.52 12.44 -7.55
C ASP A 76 4.19 11.35 -8.58
N LYS A 77 3.52 10.25 -8.18
CA LYS A 77 3.01 9.22 -9.10
C LYS A 77 1.49 9.21 -9.27
N GLY A 78 0.80 10.23 -8.78
CA GLY A 78 -0.66 10.33 -8.84
C GLY A 78 -1.32 9.23 -8.01
N GLU A 79 -2.38 8.61 -8.55
CA GLU A 79 -3.15 7.57 -7.85
C GLU A 79 -2.64 6.14 -8.06
N ARG A 80 -1.52 5.99 -8.78
CA ARG A 80 -0.97 4.68 -9.10
C ARG A 80 -0.55 3.91 -7.86
N VAL A 81 -0.86 2.62 -7.84
CA VAL A 81 -0.43 1.71 -6.77
C VAL A 81 0.87 1.02 -7.18
N GLN A 82 1.86 1.09 -6.30
CA GLN A 82 3.16 0.45 -6.44
C GLN A 82 3.18 -0.83 -5.61
N ILE A 83 3.37 -1.99 -6.24
CA ILE A 83 3.74 -3.21 -5.52
C ILE A 83 5.26 -3.25 -5.43
N ILE A 84 5.75 -3.26 -4.21
CA ILE A 84 7.18 -3.41 -3.95
C ILE A 84 7.42 -4.57 -3.00
N HIS A 85 8.53 -5.27 -3.22
CA HIS A 85 9.03 -6.28 -2.31
C HIS A 85 9.89 -5.59 -1.26
N ASP A 86 9.34 -5.41 -0.07
CA ASP A 86 10.06 -4.83 1.06
C ASP A 86 11.30 -5.68 1.36
N PHE A 87 12.38 -5.06 1.85
CA PHE A 87 13.68 -5.69 2.08
C PHE A 87 14.48 -6.15 0.84
N ALA A 88 13.95 -5.99 -0.38
CA ALA A 88 14.79 -6.11 -1.58
C ALA A 88 15.92 -5.07 -1.59
N SER A 89 17.01 -5.39 -2.28
CA SER A 89 18.09 -4.43 -2.53
C SER A 89 17.56 -3.22 -3.32
N LYS A 90 18.05 -2.01 -3.00
CA LYS A 90 17.65 -0.77 -3.68
C LYS A 90 17.75 -0.90 -5.20
N GLY A 91 16.68 -0.56 -5.91
CA GLY A 91 16.56 -0.69 -7.36
C GLY A 91 15.90 -1.98 -7.84
N TYR A 92 15.70 -2.95 -6.94
CA TYR A 92 15.07 -4.25 -7.24
C TYR A 92 13.73 -4.43 -6.53
N GLU A 93 13.31 -3.45 -5.73
CA GLU A 93 12.08 -3.57 -4.93
C GLU A 93 10.82 -3.47 -5.77
N GLN A 94 10.82 -2.78 -6.93
CA GLN A 94 9.62 -2.63 -7.74
C GLN A 94 9.20 -3.96 -8.40
N ARG A 95 7.96 -4.40 -8.17
CA ARG A 95 7.42 -5.64 -8.74
C ARG A 95 6.33 -5.39 -9.77
N LYS A 96 5.39 -4.50 -9.46
CA LYS A 96 4.21 -4.24 -10.31
C LYS A 96 3.69 -2.82 -10.06
N GLU A 97 2.98 -2.29 -11.05
CA GLU A 97 2.26 -1.02 -10.95
C GLU A 97 0.83 -1.24 -11.43
N PHE A 98 -0.12 -0.56 -10.79
CA PHE A 98 -1.51 -0.45 -11.23
C PHE A 98 -1.85 1.02 -11.46
N ASN A 99 -2.78 1.30 -12.38
CA ASN A 99 -3.13 2.68 -12.73
C ASN A 99 -3.82 3.41 -11.57
N ASP A 100 -4.57 2.67 -10.76
CA ASP A 100 -5.28 3.19 -9.60
C ASP A 100 -5.48 2.11 -8.52
N PHE A 101 -6.14 2.50 -7.44
CA PHE A 101 -6.47 1.60 -6.34
C PHE A 101 -7.52 0.54 -6.69
N TRP A 102 -8.47 0.82 -7.61
CA TRP A 102 -9.49 -0.15 -7.99
C TRP A 102 -8.90 -1.32 -8.78
N GLU A 103 -7.97 -1.04 -9.69
CA GLU A 103 -7.23 -2.07 -10.41
C GLU A 103 -6.43 -2.96 -9.45
N TRP A 104 -5.78 -2.36 -8.44
CA TRP A 104 -5.10 -3.11 -7.38
C TRP A 104 -6.08 -4.01 -6.61
N LEU A 105 -7.21 -3.44 -6.17
CA LEU A 105 -8.22 -4.18 -5.40
C LEU A 105 -8.81 -5.34 -6.21
N GLN A 106 -9.09 -5.11 -7.50
CA GLN A 106 -9.56 -6.15 -8.40
C GLN A 106 -8.55 -7.30 -8.52
N SER A 107 -7.25 -6.98 -8.62
CA SER A 107 -6.18 -7.99 -8.62
C SER A 107 -6.13 -8.75 -7.30
N ALA A 108 -6.17 -8.06 -6.16
CA ALA A 108 -6.13 -8.68 -4.84
C ALA A 108 -7.31 -9.63 -4.61
N ILE A 109 -8.53 -9.23 -4.98
CA ILE A 109 -9.73 -10.09 -4.90
C ILE A 109 -9.62 -11.28 -5.85
N LYS A 110 -9.11 -11.07 -7.07
CA LYS A 110 -8.91 -12.17 -8.02
C LYS A 110 -7.92 -13.21 -7.49
N GLU A 111 -6.81 -12.76 -6.92
CA GLU A 111 -5.81 -13.61 -6.26
C GLU A 111 -6.42 -14.38 -5.09
N MET A 112 -7.22 -13.73 -4.24
CA MET A 112 -7.97 -14.38 -3.15
C MET A 112 -8.89 -15.50 -3.68
N ILE A 113 -9.65 -15.22 -4.74
CA ILE A 113 -10.55 -16.22 -5.36
C ILE A 113 -9.75 -17.39 -5.93
N GLU A 114 -8.63 -17.13 -6.60
CA GLU A 114 -7.78 -18.17 -7.19
C GLU A 114 -7.10 -19.04 -6.13
N TYR A 115 -6.68 -18.45 -5.01
CA TYR A 115 -6.05 -19.15 -3.89
C TYR A 115 -7.02 -20.07 -3.13
N ASN A 116 -8.31 -19.70 -3.07
CA ASN A 116 -9.35 -20.42 -2.33
C ASN A 116 -10.21 -21.37 -3.18
N LYS A 117 -9.78 -21.68 -4.41
CA LYS A 117 -10.42 -22.65 -5.30
C LYS A 117 -9.79 -24.04 -5.19
#